data_AF-A0A922MXQ7-F1
#
_entry.id   AF-A0A922MXQ7-F1
#
_cell.length_a   1.000
_cell.length_b   1.000
_cell.length_c   1.000
_cell.angle_alpha   90.00
_cell.angle_beta   90.00
_cell.angle_gamma   90.00
#
_symmetry.space_group_name_H-M   'P 1'
#
loop_
_entity.id
_entity.type
_entity.pdbx_description
1 polymer ?
#
loop_
_entity_poly.entity_id
_entity_poly.type
_entity_poly.pdbx_seq_one_letter_code
_entity_poly.pdbx_strand_id
1 'polypeptide(L)'
;MLDCARNVKPDLYVVAELFTNSDHVDNIFVNRLGITSLIRETLSAWDAHEQGRLLHRFGARPVGAFLRAPRCAAAPGVAHAMLMDQTHDNPTPLRARCVFDVLAGAALLGAAACAAGSTRGLDELVPHAVHVVDEARLYADWGEPESDRPRVGAATGLLAARRALCDLHAWLARAGYCELFVDQLDADVLAVTRHDPVSRRSVVVVAFTCFKAPSGARAPPPLRFEGDLEEIVLEAFLRHVDYKYSPFFVHLDL
;
A
#
# COMPACT_ATOMS: atom_id res chain seq x y z
N MET A 1 -12.71 -28.00 -6.32
CA MET A 1 -13.17 -26.79 -7.05
C MET A 1 -12.03 -26.02 -7.68
N LEU A 2 -11.01 -25.60 -6.92
CA LEU A 2 -9.85 -24.88 -7.49
C LEU A 2 -9.10 -25.70 -8.56
N ASP A 3 -8.94 -27.01 -8.37
CA ASP A 3 -8.33 -27.87 -9.39
C ASP A 3 -9.13 -27.91 -10.69
N CYS A 4 -10.46 -27.97 -10.59
CA CYS A 4 -11.34 -27.87 -11.76
C CYS A 4 -11.18 -26.51 -12.46
N ALA A 5 -11.04 -25.42 -11.71
CA ALA A 5 -10.79 -24.10 -12.28
C ALA A 5 -9.41 -24.02 -12.96
N ARG A 6 -8.38 -24.64 -12.37
CA ARG A 6 -7.03 -24.72 -12.97
C ARG A 6 -6.97 -25.59 -14.22
N ASN A 7 -7.81 -26.62 -14.32
CA ASN A 7 -7.95 -27.39 -15.56
C ASN A 7 -8.45 -26.53 -16.73
N VAL A 8 -9.22 -25.46 -16.45
CA VAL A 8 -9.70 -24.50 -17.47
C VAL A 8 -8.71 -23.35 -17.66
N LYS A 9 -8.14 -22.83 -16.57
CA LYS A 9 -7.16 -21.74 -16.58
C LYS A 9 -5.93 -22.14 -15.74
N PRO A 10 -4.87 -22.68 -16.36
CA PRO A 10 -3.68 -23.15 -15.64
C PRO A 10 -3.01 -22.07 -14.79
N ASP A 11 -2.93 -20.84 -15.30
CA ASP A 11 -2.33 -19.68 -14.63
C ASP A 11 -3.34 -18.93 -13.73
N LEU A 12 -4.21 -19.65 -13.05
CA LEU A 12 -5.21 -19.06 -12.16
C LEU A 12 -4.54 -18.45 -10.93
N TYR A 13 -4.51 -17.12 -10.87
CA TYR A 13 -4.12 -16.38 -9.67
C TYR A 13 -5.23 -16.46 -8.61
N VAL A 14 -4.88 -16.96 -7.42
CA VAL A 14 -5.83 -17.16 -6.32
C VAL A 14 -5.41 -16.31 -5.14
N VAL A 15 -6.30 -15.42 -4.71
CA VAL A 15 -6.16 -14.64 -3.48
C VAL A 15 -7.16 -15.18 -2.47
N ALA A 16 -6.73 -15.35 -1.23
CA ALA A 16 -7.60 -15.75 -0.14
C ALA A 16 -7.47 -14.78 1.03
N GLU A 17 -8.60 -14.41 1.58
CA GLU A 17 -8.67 -13.88 2.93
C GLU A 17 -8.70 -15.06 3.90
N LEU A 18 -7.64 -15.22 4.67
CA LEU A 18 -7.47 -16.37 5.56
C LEU A 18 -7.04 -15.88 6.94
N PHE A 19 -7.97 -16.03 7.90
CA PHE A 19 -7.75 -15.69 9.29
C PHE A 19 -7.41 -16.95 10.07
N THR A 20 -6.14 -17.32 10.12
CA THR A 20 -5.66 -18.28 11.11
C THR A 20 -4.77 -17.59 12.12
N ASN A 21 -4.80 -18.07 13.36
CA ASN A 21 -3.91 -17.58 14.42
C ASN A 21 -2.52 -18.25 14.34
N SER A 22 -2.16 -18.87 13.20
CA SER A 22 -0.91 -19.62 13.06
C SER A 22 -0.43 -19.66 11.62
N ASP A 23 0.74 -19.06 11.36
CA ASP A 23 1.47 -19.16 10.10
C ASP A 23 1.61 -20.60 9.57
N HIS A 24 1.73 -21.57 10.48
CA HIS A 24 1.83 -22.97 10.09
C HIS A 24 0.53 -23.46 9.43
N VAL A 25 -0.61 -23.09 9.98
CA VAL A 25 -1.92 -23.47 9.45
C VAL A 25 -2.19 -22.74 8.14
N ASP A 26 -1.86 -21.44 8.06
CA ASP A 26 -1.89 -20.68 6.80
C ASP A 26 -1.12 -21.42 5.70
N ASN A 27 0.09 -21.87 5.99
CA ASN A 27 0.92 -22.60 5.04
C ASN A 27 0.33 -23.95 4.62
N ILE A 28 -0.40 -24.65 5.50
CA ILE A 28 -1.10 -25.89 5.13
C ILE A 28 -2.16 -25.59 4.06
N PHE A 29 -2.98 -24.55 4.28
CA PHE A 29 -4.02 -24.18 3.31
C PHE A 29 -3.42 -23.67 2.01
N VAL A 30 -2.40 -22.81 2.07
CA VAL A 30 -1.71 -22.28 0.90
C VAL A 30 -1.14 -23.42 0.04
N ASN A 31 -0.43 -24.37 0.65
CA ASN A 31 0.18 -25.49 -0.08
C ASN A 31 -0.86 -26.48 -0.63
N ARG A 32 -1.93 -26.77 0.13
CA ARG A 32 -2.96 -27.74 -0.30
C ARG A 32 -3.91 -27.19 -1.35
N LEU A 33 -4.27 -25.92 -1.24
CA LEU A 33 -5.21 -25.27 -2.14
C LEU A 33 -4.52 -24.58 -3.32
N GLY A 34 -3.20 -24.38 -3.25
CA GLY A 34 -2.41 -23.65 -4.24
C GLY A 34 -2.73 -22.15 -4.25
N ILE A 35 -3.01 -21.56 -3.08
CA ILE A 35 -3.31 -20.13 -2.96
C ILE A 35 -2.06 -19.34 -3.35
N THR A 36 -2.21 -18.33 -4.21
CA THR A 36 -1.08 -17.52 -4.67
C THR A 36 -0.78 -16.38 -3.72
N SER A 37 -1.79 -15.78 -3.08
CA SER A 37 -1.59 -14.66 -2.15
C SER A 37 -2.61 -14.64 -1.03
N LEU A 38 -2.19 -14.21 0.16
CA LEU A 38 -3.07 -13.96 1.30
C LEU A 38 -3.32 -12.47 1.44
N ILE A 39 -4.58 -12.08 1.63
CA ILE A 39 -4.94 -10.68 1.95
C ILE A 39 -4.38 -10.34 3.32
N ARG A 40 -3.68 -9.20 3.41
CA ARG A 40 -3.15 -8.63 4.66
C ARG A 40 -3.53 -7.16 4.73
N GLU A 41 -4.19 -6.77 5.81
CA GLU A 41 -4.78 -5.44 5.93
C GLU A 41 -3.86 -4.51 6.69
N THR A 42 -3.45 -3.39 6.11
CA THR A 42 -2.62 -2.43 6.82
C THR A 42 -3.40 -1.65 7.86
N LEU A 43 -4.74 -1.62 7.75
CA LEU A 43 -5.62 -0.99 8.74
C LEU A 43 -5.56 -1.69 10.11
N SER A 44 -5.14 -2.96 10.15
CA SER A 44 -4.93 -3.70 11.40
C SER A 44 -3.80 -3.13 12.29
N ALA A 45 -2.90 -2.32 11.72
CA ALA A 45 -1.91 -1.59 12.48
C ALA A 45 -2.56 -0.45 13.27
N TRP A 46 -2.24 -0.38 14.56
CA TRP A 46 -2.75 0.67 15.47
C TRP A 46 -1.81 1.88 15.60
N ASP A 47 -0.57 1.77 15.11
CA ASP A 47 0.41 2.85 15.04
C ASP A 47 1.40 2.65 13.86
N ALA A 48 2.27 3.64 13.65
CA ALA A 48 3.26 3.61 12.59
C ALA A 48 4.25 2.44 12.76
N HIS A 49 4.63 2.11 13.99
CA HIS A 49 5.54 1.00 14.26
C HIS A 49 4.96 -0.33 13.76
N GLU A 50 3.69 -0.62 14.08
CA GLU A 50 3.02 -1.84 13.62
C GLU A 50 2.82 -1.85 12.11
N GLN A 51 2.51 -0.71 11.50
CA GLN A 51 2.42 -0.63 10.03
C GLN A 51 3.79 -0.92 9.40
N GLY A 52 4.86 -0.39 9.97
CA GLY A 52 6.24 -0.72 9.60
C GLY A 52 6.55 -2.21 9.75
N ARG A 53 6.10 -2.84 10.85
CA ARG A 53 6.27 -4.28 11.09
C ARG A 53 5.55 -5.14 10.05
N LEU A 54 4.34 -4.74 9.62
CA LEU A 54 3.62 -5.42 8.53
C LEU A 54 4.39 -5.33 7.21
N LEU A 55 4.90 -4.13 6.86
CA LEU A 55 5.70 -3.93 5.66
C LEU A 55 7.01 -4.71 5.69
N HIS A 56 7.72 -4.71 6.81
CA HIS A 56 8.95 -5.49 6.97
C HIS A 56 8.70 -6.99 6.78
N ARG A 57 7.58 -7.50 7.31
CA ARG A 57 7.25 -8.94 7.25
C ARG A 57 6.77 -9.40 5.88
N PHE A 58 5.94 -8.60 5.23
CA PHE A 58 5.21 -9.02 4.02
C PHE A 58 5.66 -8.30 2.75
N GLY A 59 6.38 -7.19 2.89
CA GLY A 59 6.69 -6.30 1.78
C GLY A 59 7.81 -6.79 0.89
N ALA A 60 8.87 -7.41 1.39
CA ALA A 60 9.87 -8.09 0.55
C ALA A 60 10.83 -8.95 1.38
N ARG A 61 11.89 -9.45 0.73
CA ARG A 61 13.08 -9.96 1.44
C ARG A 61 13.92 -8.80 2.02
N PRO A 62 14.61 -9.00 3.15
CA PRO A 62 15.46 -7.96 3.74
C PRO A 62 16.60 -7.52 2.81
N VAL A 63 16.99 -6.24 2.92
CA VAL A 63 18.22 -5.71 2.29
C VAL A 63 19.45 -6.46 2.78
N GLY A 64 20.33 -6.82 1.85
CA GLY A 64 21.56 -7.54 2.16
C GLY A 64 21.36 -9.02 2.50
N ALA A 65 20.19 -9.59 2.19
CA ALA A 65 19.96 -11.03 2.31
C ALA A 65 20.99 -11.82 1.48
N PHE A 66 21.48 -12.94 2.04
CA PHE A 66 22.44 -13.80 1.34
C PHE A 66 21.91 -14.23 -0.04
N LEU A 67 22.79 -14.16 -1.04
CA LEU A 67 22.48 -14.60 -2.39
C LEU A 67 22.08 -16.08 -2.37
N ARG A 68 20.88 -16.39 -2.86
CA ARG A 68 20.43 -17.77 -3.03
C ARG A 68 21.14 -18.35 -4.24
N ALA A 69 21.76 -19.52 -4.07
CA ALA A 69 22.30 -20.27 -5.20
C ALA A 69 21.19 -20.54 -6.24
N PRO A 70 21.51 -20.52 -7.56
CA PRO A 70 20.52 -20.74 -8.61
C PRO A 70 19.76 -22.07 -8.48
N ARG A 71 20.39 -23.05 -7.82
CA ARG A 71 19.77 -24.30 -7.40
C ARG A 71 19.83 -24.39 -5.88
N CYS A 72 18.68 -24.25 -5.25
CA CYS A 72 18.51 -24.52 -3.83
C CYS A 72 17.24 -25.34 -3.61
N ALA A 73 17.21 -26.10 -2.52
CA ALA A 73 15.98 -26.75 -2.09
C ALA A 73 14.91 -25.68 -1.79
N ALA A 74 13.65 -26.00 -2.05
CA ALA A 74 12.55 -25.17 -1.60
C ALA A 74 12.60 -25.07 -0.08
N ALA A 75 12.74 -23.86 0.44
CA ALA A 75 12.72 -23.58 1.86
C ALA A 75 11.31 -23.12 2.25
N PRO A 76 10.82 -23.48 3.46
CA PRO A 76 9.58 -22.91 3.97
C PRO A 76 9.73 -21.38 4.09
N GLY A 77 8.66 -20.67 3.78
CA GLY A 77 8.60 -19.21 3.82
C GLY A 77 7.22 -18.74 4.23
N VAL A 78 7.12 -17.44 4.51
CA VAL A 78 5.83 -16.77 4.69
C VAL A 78 5.13 -16.75 3.34
N ALA A 79 3.83 -17.09 3.33
CA ALA A 79 3.02 -17.01 2.12
C ALA A 79 3.03 -15.59 1.54
N HIS A 80 3.03 -15.49 0.21
CA HIS A 80 3.00 -14.19 -0.47
C HIS A 80 1.77 -13.40 -0.03
N ALA A 81 1.95 -12.10 0.24
CA ALA A 81 0.89 -11.22 0.69
C ALA A 81 0.36 -10.35 -0.45
N MET A 82 -0.95 -10.07 -0.39
CA MET A 82 -1.56 -8.93 -1.03
C MET A 82 -1.91 -7.94 0.07
N LEU A 83 -1.11 -6.89 0.20
CA LEU A 83 -1.37 -5.84 1.19
C LEU A 83 -2.52 -4.96 0.72
N MET A 84 -3.46 -4.66 1.61
CA MET A 84 -4.58 -3.79 1.33
C MET A 84 -4.64 -2.65 2.34
N ASP A 85 -4.71 -1.41 1.84
CA ASP A 85 -4.90 -0.22 2.68
C ASP A 85 -6.34 -0.11 3.22
N GLN A 86 -7.30 -0.53 2.40
CA GLN A 86 -8.71 -0.66 2.76
C GLN A 86 -9.34 -1.88 2.09
N THR A 87 -9.92 -2.77 2.89
CA THR A 87 -10.83 -3.82 2.44
C THR A 87 -12.29 -3.34 2.53
N HIS A 88 -13.21 -4.10 1.93
CA HIS A 88 -14.61 -3.72 1.80
C HIS A 88 -15.42 -3.90 3.09
N ASP A 89 -14.91 -4.68 4.04
CA ASP A 89 -15.52 -5.03 5.32
C ASP A 89 -14.97 -4.20 6.50
N ASN A 90 -13.86 -3.48 6.29
CA ASN A 90 -13.26 -2.60 7.27
C ASN A 90 -13.93 -1.22 7.35
N PRO A 91 -13.85 -0.52 8.50
CA PRO A 91 -14.21 0.90 8.57
C PRO A 91 -13.26 1.73 7.68
N THR A 92 -13.74 2.87 7.17
CA THR A 92 -12.88 3.75 6.36
C THR A 92 -11.69 4.29 7.18
N PRO A 93 -10.46 4.37 6.63
CA PRO A 93 -9.29 4.88 7.36
C PRO A 93 -9.47 6.35 7.73
N LEU A 94 -10.32 7.09 6.99
CA LEU A 94 -10.71 8.46 7.28
C LEU A 94 -11.36 8.59 8.68
N ARG A 95 -12.01 7.53 9.17
CA ARG A 95 -12.62 7.47 10.51
C ARG A 95 -11.75 6.73 11.52
N ALA A 96 -11.11 5.65 11.10
CA ALA A 96 -10.30 4.82 12.01
C ALA A 96 -8.98 5.51 12.41
N ARG A 97 -8.47 6.41 11.57
CA ARG A 97 -7.23 7.15 11.75
C ARG A 97 -7.49 8.64 11.51
N CYS A 98 -6.85 9.22 10.50
CA CYS A 98 -7.05 10.57 10.03
C CYS A 98 -7.06 10.59 8.51
N VAL A 99 -7.78 11.55 7.91
CA VAL A 99 -7.75 11.79 6.45
C VAL A 99 -6.33 12.05 5.94
N PHE A 100 -5.44 12.65 6.74
CA PHE A 100 -4.06 12.91 6.34
C PHE A 100 -3.19 11.65 6.29
N ASP A 101 -3.61 10.54 6.90
CA ASP A 101 -2.86 9.28 6.88
C ASP A 101 -2.97 8.55 5.54
N VAL A 102 -4.04 8.77 4.79
CA VAL A 102 -4.37 7.95 3.60
C VAL A 102 -3.29 8.06 2.52
N LEU A 103 -2.66 9.23 2.35
CA LEU A 103 -1.56 9.41 1.40
C LEU A 103 -0.28 8.69 1.86
N ALA A 104 0.03 8.78 3.15
CA ALA A 104 1.18 8.09 3.73
C ALA A 104 1.00 6.56 3.67
N GLY A 105 -0.18 6.06 4.03
CA GLY A 105 -0.53 4.63 3.92
C GLY A 105 -0.45 4.13 2.48
N ALA A 106 -0.99 4.91 1.55
CA ALA A 106 -0.88 4.68 0.11
C ALA A 106 0.58 4.60 -0.35
N ALA A 107 1.44 5.53 0.07
CA ALA A 107 2.86 5.57 -0.29
C ALA A 107 3.63 4.36 0.27
N LEU A 108 3.39 4.02 1.53
CA LEU A 108 3.98 2.85 2.18
C LEU A 108 3.58 1.54 1.50
N LEU A 109 2.31 1.44 1.08
CA LEU A 109 1.83 0.29 0.31
C LEU A 109 2.54 0.18 -1.05
N GLY A 110 2.72 1.30 -1.76
CA GLY A 110 3.45 1.35 -3.03
C GLY A 110 4.94 1.00 -2.88
N ALA A 111 5.53 1.31 -1.71
CA ALA A 111 6.90 0.98 -1.36
C ALA A 111 7.12 -0.49 -1.00
N ALA A 112 6.06 -1.28 -0.79
CA ALA A 112 6.20 -2.73 -0.64
C ALA A 112 6.52 -3.40 -2.00
N ALA A 113 7.28 -4.49 -1.98
CA ALA A 113 7.56 -5.35 -3.13
C ALA A 113 6.63 -6.59 -3.16
N CYS A 114 5.34 -6.39 -2.87
CA CYS A 114 4.30 -7.42 -2.90
C CYS A 114 3.08 -6.93 -3.68
N ALA A 115 2.05 -7.77 -3.83
CA ALA A 115 0.79 -7.31 -4.39
C ALA A 115 0.15 -6.25 -3.47
N ALA A 116 -0.49 -5.25 -4.08
CA ALA A 116 -1.15 -4.16 -3.39
C ALA A 116 -2.61 -4.04 -3.87
N GLY A 117 -3.50 -3.61 -3.00
CA GLY A 117 -4.90 -3.37 -3.34
C GLY A 117 -5.56 -2.31 -2.46
N SER A 118 -6.66 -1.77 -2.94
CA SER A 118 -7.52 -0.85 -2.21
C SER A 118 -8.97 -1.03 -2.65
N THR A 119 -9.91 -0.73 -1.77
CA THR A 119 -11.33 -0.69 -2.10
C THR A 119 -11.69 0.68 -2.68
N ARG A 120 -12.46 0.68 -3.79
CA ARG A 120 -12.96 1.93 -4.40
C ARG A 120 -13.73 2.76 -3.38
N GLY A 121 -13.44 4.06 -3.34
CA GLY A 121 -13.95 5.00 -2.36
C GLY A 121 -12.85 5.57 -1.48
N LEU A 122 -11.76 4.84 -1.21
CA LEU A 122 -10.66 5.37 -0.40
C LEU A 122 -9.96 6.53 -1.10
N ASP A 123 -9.55 6.33 -2.35
CA ASP A 123 -8.84 7.34 -3.13
C ASP A 123 -9.72 8.56 -3.42
N GLU A 124 -11.03 8.37 -3.56
CA GLU A 124 -12.01 9.46 -3.69
C GLU A 124 -12.38 10.11 -2.34
N LEU A 125 -11.79 9.68 -1.22
CA LEU A 125 -12.03 10.19 0.13
C LEU A 125 -13.49 10.09 0.59
N VAL A 126 -14.16 8.97 0.26
CA VAL A 126 -15.52 8.68 0.73
C VAL A 126 -15.52 8.59 2.27
N PRO A 127 -16.32 9.42 2.98
CA PRO A 127 -16.19 9.62 4.44
C PRO A 127 -16.82 8.51 5.28
N HIS A 128 -17.31 7.44 4.65
CA HIS A 128 -17.98 6.31 5.31
C HIS A 128 -17.56 5.00 4.63
N ALA A 129 -17.64 3.91 5.38
CA ALA A 129 -17.54 2.58 4.80
C ALA A 129 -18.77 2.33 3.91
N VAL A 130 -18.54 1.88 2.68
CA VAL A 130 -19.59 1.55 1.71
C VAL A 130 -20.18 0.21 2.12
N HIS A 131 -21.40 0.21 2.64
CA HIS A 131 -22.01 -1.00 3.20
C HIS A 131 -22.50 -1.93 2.08
N VAL A 132 -21.98 -3.17 2.05
CA VAL A 132 -22.24 -4.11 0.93
C VAL A 132 -23.70 -4.56 0.78
N VAL A 133 -24.53 -4.42 1.81
CA VAL A 133 -25.96 -4.77 1.77
C VAL A 133 -26.85 -3.55 1.56
N ASP A 134 -26.76 -2.57 2.48
CA ASP A 134 -27.68 -1.44 2.53
C ASP A 134 -27.34 -0.28 1.58
N GLU A 135 -26.13 -0.20 1.04
CA GLU A 135 -25.77 0.88 0.12
C GLU A 135 -26.33 0.64 -1.28
N ALA A 136 -27.22 1.52 -1.71
CA ALA A 136 -27.84 1.47 -3.04
C ALA A 136 -27.33 2.57 -3.99
N ARG A 137 -26.59 3.56 -3.49
CA ARG A 137 -26.06 4.64 -4.32
C ARG A 137 -24.95 4.11 -5.22
N LEU A 138 -24.89 4.63 -6.43
CA LEU A 138 -23.83 4.33 -7.38
C LEU A 138 -22.61 5.22 -7.11
N TYR A 139 -21.42 4.68 -7.37
CA TYR A 139 -20.21 5.50 -7.43
C TYR A 139 -20.35 6.57 -8.53
N ALA A 140 -19.71 7.71 -8.30
CA ALA A 140 -19.65 8.78 -9.28
C ALA A 140 -18.94 8.32 -10.58
N ASP A 141 -19.43 8.83 -11.71
CA ASP A 141 -18.88 8.55 -13.03
C ASP A 141 -17.57 9.31 -13.26
N TRP A 142 -16.71 8.75 -14.12
CA TRP A 142 -15.48 9.41 -14.55
C TRP A 142 -15.80 10.57 -15.52
N GLY A 143 -15.21 11.74 -15.30
CA GLY A 143 -15.32 12.87 -16.21
C GLY A 143 -14.97 14.22 -15.57
N GLU A 144 -15.10 15.28 -16.35
CA GLU A 144 -14.96 16.64 -15.87
C GLU A 144 -16.11 16.99 -14.90
N PRO A 145 -15.86 17.74 -13.82
CA PRO A 145 -16.90 18.13 -12.89
C PRO A 145 -17.98 18.96 -13.60
N GLU A 146 -19.22 18.46 -13.60
CA GLU A 146 -20.40 19.16 -14.11
C GLU A 146 -21.22 19.71 -12.93
N SER A 147 -21.94 20.82 -13.13
CA SER A 147 -22.71 21.48 -12.06
C SER A 147 -23.81 20.60 -11.46
N ASP A 148 -24.39 19.69 -12.25
CA ASP A 148 -25.58 18.92 -11.87
C ASP A 148 -25.28 17.49 -11.44
N ARG A 149 -24.05 16.99 -11.65
CA ARG A 149 -23.65 15.62 -11.28
C ARG A 149 -22.21 15.57 -10.77
N PRO A 150 -21.98 15.07 -9.54
CA PRO A 150 -20.63 14.87 -9.04
C PRO A 150 -19.94 13.81 -9.89
N ARG A 151 -18.82 14.20 -10.52
CA ARG A 151 -17.96 13.32 -11.32
C ARG A 151 -16.58 13.25 -10.70
N VAL A 152 -15.88 12.15 -10.94
CA VAL A 152 -14.51 11.92 -10.46
C VAL A 152 -13.53 12.06 -11.61
N GLY A 153 -12.37 12.62 -11.32
CA GLY A 153 -11.28 12.75 -12.29
C GLY A 153 -9.92 12.63 -11.60
N ALA A 154 -8.85 12.82 -12.36
CA ALA A 154 -7.49 12.65 -11.82
C ALA A 154 -7.19 13.58 -10.61
N ALA A 155 -7.80 14.77 -10.59
CA ALA A 155 -7.65 15.74 -9.51
C ALA A 155 -8.51 15.44 -8.26
N THR A 156 -9.35 14.41 -8.29
CA THR A 156 -10.21 14.06 -7.16
C THR A 156 -9.41 13.26 -6.12
N GLY A 157 -9.38 13.78 -4.88
CA GLY A 157 -8.76 13.10 -3.75
C GLY A 157 -7.32 12.69 -4.04
N LEU A 158 -7.04 11.39 -3.90
CA LEU A 158 -5.72 10.79 -4.07
C LEU A 158 -5.49 10.18 -5.44
N LEU A 159 -6.43 10.24 -6.39
CA LEU A 159 -6.34 9.45 -7.62
C LEU A 159 -5.06 9.71 -8.43
N ALA A 160 -4.65 10.97 -8.61
CA ALA A 160 -3.37 11.27 -9.27
C ALA A 160 -2.15 10.74 -8.48
N ALA A 161 -2.17 10.84 -7.15
CA ALA A 161 -1.09 10.34 -6.30
C ALA A 161 -1.04 8.81 -6.29
N ARG A 162 -2.20 8.15 -6.22
CA ARG A 162 -2.34 6.71 -6.32
C ARG A 162 -1.78 6.20 -7.63
N ARG A 163 -2.11 6.86 -8.74
CA ARG A 163 -1.53 6.55 -10.05
C ARG A 163 0.00 6.67 -10.04
N ALA A 164 0.55 7.80 -9.58
CA ALA A 164 2.01 7.99 -9.51
C ALA A 164 2.70 6.92 -8.65
N LEU A 165 2.12 6.57 -7.50
CA LEU A 165 2.62 5.53 -6.61
C LEU A 165 2.52 4.13 -7.22
N CYS A 166 1.45 3.82 -7.97
CA CYS A 166 1.31 2.57 -8.71
C CYS A 166 2.31 2.47 -9.87
N ASP A 167 2.54 3.57 -10.60
CA ASP A 167 3.53 3.64 -11.68
C ASP A 167 4.95 3.44 -11.13
N LEU A 168 5.27 4.08 -10.00
CA LEU A 168 6.52 3.88 -9.27
C LEU A 168 6.68 2.42 -8.81
N HIS A 169 5.65 1.84 -8.18
CA HIS A 169 5.66 0.45 -7.74
C HIS A 169 5.92 -0.52 -8.91
N ALA A 170 5.23 -0.31 -10.04
CA ALA A 170 5.39 -1.13 -11.23
C ALA A 170 6.77 -0.98 -11.87
N TRP A 171 7.32 0.23 -11.91
CA TRP A 171 8.69 0.47 -12.37
C TRP A 171 9.72 -0.23 -11.48
N LEU A 172 9.64 -0.05 -10.15
CA LEU A 172 10.53 -0.71 -9.18
C LEU A 172 10.48 -2.24 -9.30
N ALA A 173 9.29 -2.81 -9.46
CA ALA A 173 9.11 -4.24 -9.65
C ALA A 173 9.77 -4.75 -10.95
N ARG A 174 9.56 -4.05 -12.08
CA ARG A 174 10.17 -4.41 -13.38
C ARG A 174 11.68 -4.25 -13.37
N ALA A 175 12.20 -3.26 -12.64
CA ALA A 175 13.63 -2.98 -12.55
C ALA A 175 14.37 -3.86 -11.52
N GLY A 176 13.67 -4.75 -10.81
CA GLY A 176 14.31 -5.74 -9.93
C GLY A 176 14.55 -5.28 -8.49
N TYR A 177 13.96 -4.16 -8.06
CA TYR A 177 14.07 -3.65 -6.69
C TYR A 177 13.26 -4.55 -5.72
N CYS A 178 13.86 -5.67 -5.33
CA CYS A 178 13.19 -6.78 -4.64
C CYS A 178 13.61 -6.95 -3.18
N GLU A 179 14.51 -6.11 -2.67
CA GLU A 179 14.87 -6.06 -1.26
C GLU A 179 14.21 -4.85 -0.59
N LEU A 180 13.84 -5.00 0.68
CA LEU A 180 13.17 -3.97 1.47
C LEU A 180 13.86 -3.76 2.81
N PHE A 181 14.03 -2.50 3.19
CA PHE A 181 14.43 -2.09 4.52
C PHE A 181 13.41 -1.08 5.04
N VAL A 182 12.94 -1.29 6.27
CA VAL A 182 11.94 -0.43 6.91
C VAL A 182 12.59 0.16 8.14
N ASP A 183 12.65 1.49 8.18
CA ASP A 183 13.21 2.27 9.28
C ASP A 183 12.14 3.15 9.90
N GLN A 184 12.07 3.15 11.23
CA GLN A 184 11.20 4.06 11.96
C GLN A 184 12.03 5.25 12.44
N LEU A 185 11.92 6.35 11.72
CA LEU A 185 12.68 7.57 12.02
C LEU A 185 12.17 8.26 13.28
N ASP A 186 10.85 8.20 13.52
CA ASP A 186 10.19 8.72 14.71
C ASP A 186 8.81 8.05 14.90
N ALA A 187 8.05 8.44 15.92
CA ALA A 187 6.74 7.90 16.27
C ALA A 187 5.74 7.85 15.09
N ASP A 188 5.81 8.82 14.18
CA ASP A 188 4.88 8.97 13.06
C ASP A 188 5.57 8.94 11.68
N VAL A 189 6.89 8.76 11.63
CA VAL A 189 7.66 8.84 10.37
C VAL A 189 8.32 7.50 10.08
N LEU A 190 7.97 6.93 8.94
CA LEU A 190 8.57 5.71 8.41
C LEU A 190 9.35 6.01 7.15
N ALA A 191 10.55 5.44 7.03
CA ALA A 191 11.31 5.39 5.79
C ALA A 191 11.35 3.94 5.29
N VAL A 192 10.90 3.73 4.05
CA VAL A 192 10.88 2.42 3.41
C VAL A 192 11.78 2.47 2.19
N THR A 193 12.85 1.69 2.23
CA THR A 193 13.85 1.62 1.17
C THR A 193 13.64 0.35 0.36
N ARG A 194 13.36 0.48 -0.93
CA ARG A 194 13.47 -0.63 -1.90
C ARG A 194 14.85 -0.62 -2.53
N HIS A 195 15.50 -1.76 -2.57
CA HIS A 195 16.87 -1.92 -3.06
C HIS A 195 16.93 -2.93 -4.22
N ASP A 196 17.68 -2.60 -5.26
CA ASP A 196 18.08 -3.56 -6.29
C ASP A 196 19.37 -4.27 -5.87
N PRO A 197 19.34 -5.59 -5.62
CA PRO A 197 20.52 -6.36 -5.22
C PRO A 197 21.68 -6.33 -6.22
N VAL A 198 21.41 -6.06 -7.51
CA VAL A 198 22.42 -6.11 -8.58
C VAL A 198 23.07 -4.76 -8.79
N SER A 199 22.29 -3.72 -9.11
CA SER A 199 22.84 -2.38 -9.36
C SER A 199 23.19 -1.60 -8.09
N ARG A 200 22.74 -2.08 -6.92
CA ARG A 200 22.85 -1.40 -5.62
C ARG A 200 22.16 -0.03 -5.56
N ARG A 201 21.31 0.28 -6.53
CA ARG A 201 20.45 1.47 -6.49
C ARG A 201 19.31 1.26 -5.50
N SER A 202 18.88 2.34 -4.87
CA SER A 202 17.80 2.33 -3.88
C SER A 202 16.82 3.45 -4.16
N VAL A 203 15.55 3.21 -3.84
CA VAL A 203 14.54 4.25 -3.74
C VAL A 203 14.01 4.26 -2.32
N VAL A 204 14.06 5.42 -1.68
CA VAL A 204 13.57 5.62 -0.31
C VAL A 204 12.26 6.39 -0.35
N VAL A 205 11.22 5.79 0.22
CA VAL A 205 9.92 6.44 0.44
C VAL A 205 9.86 6.87 1.90
N VAL A 206 9.84 8.17 2.14
CA VAL A 206 9.63 8.73 3.49
C VAL A 206 8.17 9.13 3.62
N ALA A 207 7.46 8.48 4.55
CA ALA A 207 6.04 8.69 4.76
C ALA A 207 5.78 9.26 6.16
N PHE A 208 5.10 10.40 6.20
CA PHE A 208 4.64 11.03 7.43
C PHE A 208 3.22 10.54 7.74
N THR A 209 3.13 9.50 8.57
CA THR A 209 1.85 8.89 8.97
C THR A 209 1.09 9.79 9.94
N CYS A 210 -0.22 9.58 10.03
CA CYS A 210 -1.13 10.41 10.83
C CYS A 210 -2.23 9.55 11.47
N PHE A 211 -1.84 8.63 12.36
CA PHE A 211 -2.78 7.77 13.09
C PHE A 211 -3.70 8.57 14.03
N LYS A 212 -3.21 9.71 14.52
CA LYS A 212 -3.96 10.69 15.31
C LYS A 212 -3.93 12.03 14.60
N ALA A 213 -4.96 12.84 14.83
CA ALA A 213 -5.02 14.20 14.29
C ALA A 213 -3.75 14.99 14.65
N PRO A 214 -3.17 15.76 13.71
CA PRO A 214 -1.91 16.44 13.94
C PRO A 214 -2.09 17.54 15.00
N SER A 215 -1.16 17.62 15.95
CA SER A 215 -1.19 18.60 17.05
C SER A 215 -0.39 19.88 16.77
N GLY A 216 0.16 20.04 15.56
CA GLY A 216 0.92 21.21 15.15
C GLY A 216 1.84 20.95 13.95
N ALA A 217 2.55 21.98 13.50
CA ALA A 217 3.58 21.83 12.47
C ALA A 217 4.80 21.08 13.04
N ARG A 218 5.26 20.07 12.31
CA ARG A 218 6.42 19.26 12.68
C ARG A 218 7.23 18.96 11.42
N ALA A 219 8.56 18.99 11.57
CA ALA A 219 9.48 18.51 10.54
C ALA A 219 9.89 17.06 10.86
N PRO A 220 10.07 16.21 9.84
CA PRO A 220 10.66 14.89 10.05
C PRO A 220 12.12 15.04 10.51
N PRO A 221 12.63 14.08 11.30
CA PRO A 221 14.06 14.04 11.62
C PRO A 221 14.89 13.85 10.34
N PRO A 222 16.17 14.24 10.33
CA PRO A 222 17.04 14.07 9.17
C PRO A 222 17.26 12.58 8.87
N LEU A 223 16.91 12.16 7.66
CA LEU A 223 17.23 10.82 7.16
C LEU A 223 18.72 10.73 6.82
N ARG A 224 19.40 9.72 7.35
CA ARG A 224 20.79 9.39 6.98
C ARG A 224 20.78 8.12 6.14
N PHE A 225 21.40 8.18 4.96
CA PHE A 225 21.59 7.02 4.09
C PHE A 225 23.01 7.03 3.53
N GLU A 226 23.46 5.87 3.07
CA GLU A 226 24.74 5.72 2.39
C GLU A 226 24.55 5.89 0.88
N GLY A 227 25.46 6.63 0.24
CA GLY A 227 25.43 6.92 -1.20
C GLY A 227 25.05 8.37 -1.51
N ASP A 228 24.86 8.64 -2.80
CA ASP A 228 24.54 9.96 -3.33
C ASP A 228 23.06 10.06 -3.70
N LEU A 229 22.42 11.19 -3.36
CA LEU A 229 21.06 11.49 -3.81
C LEU A 229 21.09 11.90 -5.29
N GLU A 230 20.49 11.08 -6.15
CA GLU A 230 20.40 11.37 -7.59
C GLU A 230 19.26 12.35 -7.88
N GLU A 231 18.04 12.04 -7.43
CA GLU A 231 16.85 12.86 -7.69
C GLU A 231 15.75 12.64 -6.64
N ILE A 232 14.78 13.55 -6.62
CA ILE A 232 13.51 13.38 -5.89
C ILE A 232 12.47 12.94 -6.94
N VAL A 233 12.04 11.68 -6.86
CA VAL A 233 11.15 11.06 -7.87
C VAL A 233 9.71 11.55 -7.75
N LEU A 234 9.25 11.83 -6.54
CA LEU A 234 7.88 12.23 -6.25
C LEU A 234 7.82 12.99 -4.93
N GLU A 235 7.19 14.16 -4.93
CA GLU A 235 6.76 14.85 -3.73
C GLU A 235 5.24 15.01 -3.74
N ALA A 236 4.58 14.60 -2.65
CA ALA A 236 3.14 14.67 -2.54
C ALA A 236 2.72 15.02 -1.12
N PHE A 237 1.75 15.92 -1.00
CA PHE A 237 1.14 16.26 0.28
C PHE A 237 -0.37 16.43 0.16
N LEU A 238 -1.09 16.01 1.20
CA LEU A 238 -2.53 16.21 1.30
C LEU A 238 -2.80 17.48 2.11
N ARG A 239 -3.54 18.42 1.52
CA ARG A 239 -3.93 19.67 2.17
C ARG A 239 -5.46 19.76 2.26
N HIS A 240 -5.96 20.21 3.41
CA HIS A 240 -7.36 20.62 3.53
C HIS A 240 -7.56 21.96 2.81
N VAL A 241 -8.57 22.05 1.95
CA VAL A 241 -8.95 23.31 1.28
C VAL A 241 -10.32 23.69 1.79
N ASP A 242 -10.44 24.90 2.36
CA ASP A 242 -11.70 25.34 2.98
C ASP A 242 -12.89 25.30 2.01
N TYR A 243 -14.03 24.92 2.58
CA TYR A 243 -15.29 24.48 1.96
C TYR A 243 -16.02 25.59 1.21
N LYS A 244 -15.44 26.10 0.12
CA LYS A 244 -16.21 26.84 -0.90
C LYS A 244 -16.23 26.17 -2.27
N TYR A 245 -15.30 25.25 -2.58
CA TYR A 245 -15.21 24.70 -3.94
C TYR A 245 -14.76 23.22 -4.13
N SER A 246 -14.23 22.49 -3.14
CA SER A 246 -13.97 21.04 -3.24
C SER A 246 -13.39 20.52 -1.91
N PRO A 247 -13.68 19.28 -1.45
CA PRO A 247 -13.34 18.86 -0.10
C PRO A 247 -11.84 18.65 0.15
N PHE A 248 -11.03 18.21 -0.83
CA PHE A 248 -9.59 18.00 -0.65
C PHE A 248 -8.84 18.06 -1.98
N PHE A 249 -7.64 18.66 -1.98
CA PHE A 249 -6.71 18.60 -3.10
C PHE A 249 -5.38 18.03 -2.63
N VAL A 250 -4.87 17.05 -3.38
CA VAL A 250 -3.47 16.62 -3.27
C VAL A 250 -2.66 17.48 -4.24
N HIS A 251 -1.60 18.12 -3.73
CA HIS A 251 -0.59 18.70 -4.61
C HIS A 251 0.44 17.62 -4.92
N LEU A 252 0.75 17.46 -6.20
CA LEU A 252 1.77 16.55 -6.71
C LEU A 252 2.76 17.38 -7.50
N ASP A 253 3.99 17.43 -7.01
CA ASP A 253 5.12 17.94 -7.78
C ASP A 253 5.84 16.71 -8.36
N LEU A 254 5.74 16.57 -9.68
CA LEU A 254 6.41 15.54 -10.49
C LEU A 254 7.73 16.07 -11.06
#